data_AF-A0A960GZL6-F1
#
_entry.id   AF-A0A960GZL6-F1
#
_cell.length_a   1.000
_cell.length_b   1.000
_cell.length_c   1.000
_cell.angle_alpha   90.00
_cell.angle_beta   90.00
_cell.angle_gamma   90.00
#
_symmetry.space_group_name_H-M   'P 1'
#
loop_
_entity.id
_entity.type
_entity.pdbx_description
1 polymer ?
#
loop_
_entity_poly.entity_id
_entity_poly.type
_entity_poly.pdbx_seq_one_letter_code
_entity_poly.pdbx_strand_id
1 'polypeptide(L)'
;MKVVNRVLVALVAAVMGLFVALPGTAQAGMDNQMSLVDGGGRTMTIQQWDTFLDGVFPLDRNRLTREWFHSGKAKYNVVGPDAEEFKGTLELGYQVGFPWSLGVGINFSYTTPNILLDDVSISPLGFDPFGSIITPNLFPGASISSDLGNGPGIQEVATFSVDVEGPEGSVAVANAHGTVTGAAGGVLLRPFARLISATGDSVTT
;
A
#
# COMPACT_ATOMS: atom_id res chain seq x y z
N MET A 1 -53.58 -19.06 29.78
CA MET A 1 -52.45 -18.21 30.23
C MET A 1 -51.13 -18.96 30.45
N LYS A 2 -51.09 -20.12 31.11
CA LYS A 2 -49.81 -20.82 31.41
C LYS A 2 -49.06 -21.36 30.18
N VAL A 3 -49.76 -21.78 29.13
CA VAL A 3 -49.14 -22.31 27.89
C VAL A 3 -48.54 -21.18 27.06
N VAL A 4 -49.23 -20.04 26.93
CA VAL A 4 -48.75 -18.86 26.19
C VAL A 4 -47.48 -18.28 26.83
N ASN A 5 -47.42 -18.20 28.17
CA ASN A 5 -46.21 -17.77 28.87
C ASN A 5 -45.02 -18.72 28.65
N ARG A 6 -45.26 -20.04 28.59
CA ARG A 6 -44.19 -21.02 28.36
C ARG A 6 -43.63 -20.93 26.93
N VAL A 7 -44.50 -20.71 25.95
CA VAL A 7 -44.10 -20.49 24.55
C VAL A 7 -43.33 -19.18 24.41
N LEU A 8 -43.79 -18.11 25.07
CA LEU A 8 -43.11 -16.81 25.03
C LEU A 8 -41.71 -16.89 25.66
N VAL A 9 -41.57 -17.56 26.80
CA VAL A 9 -40.26 -17.75 27.47
C VAL A 9 -39.32 -18.61 26.62
N ALA A 10 -39.82 -19.68 25.99
CA ALA A 10 -39.03 -20.51 25.08
C ALA A 10 -38.55 -19.71 23.86
N LEU A 11 -39.38 -18.83 23.33
CA LEU A 11 -39.06 -18.01 22.16
C LEU A 11 -38.05 -16.92 22.51
N VAL A 12 -38.18 -16.29 23.68
CA VAL A 12 -37.18 -15.33 24.19
C VAL A 12 -35.85 -16.01 24.48
N ALA A 13 -35.85 -17.21 25.07
CA ALA A 13 -34.63 -17.97 25.31
C ALA A 13 -33.93 -18.40 24.00
N ALA A 14 -34.71 -18.79 22.97
CA ALA A 14 -34.17 -19.13 21.66
C ALA A 14 -33.56 -17.91 20.94
N VAL A 15 -34.19 -16.74 21.05
CA VAL A 15 -33.68 -15.49 20.48
C VAL A 15 -32.41 -15.02 21.22
N MET A 16 -32.40 -15.10 22.55
CA MET A 16 -31.20 -14.77 23.34
C MET A 16 -30.04 -15.74 23.06
N GLY A 17 -30.31 -17.03 22.84
CA GLY A 17 -29.30 -18.00 22.41
C GLY A 17 -28.66 -17.66 21.05
N LEU A 18 -29.42 -17.04 20.14
CA LEU A 18 -28.90 -16.60 18.84
C LEU A 18 -27.92 -15.41 18.97
N PHE A 19 -28.12 -14.54 19.97
CA PHE A 19 -27.26 -13.36 20.19
C PHE A 19 -25.99 -13.66 21.01
N VAL A 20 -25.99 -14.70 21.86
CA VAL A 20 -24.81 -15.12 22.64
C VAL A 20 -23.88 -16.04 21.82
N ALA A 21 -24.37 -16.58 20.70
CA ALA A 21 -23.62 -17.48 19.81
C ALA A 21 -22.89 -16.76 18.66
N LEU A 22 -22.66 -15.45 18.75
CA LEU A 22 -21.69 -14.75 17.90
C LEU A 22 -20.35 -14.67 18.65
N PRO A 23 -19.49 -15.70 18.59
CA PRO A 23 -18.09 -15.49 18.93
C PRO A 23 -17.52 -14.53 17.90
N GLY A 24 -17.49 -13.24 18.23
CA GLY A 24 -16.51 -12.32 17.68
C GLY A 24 -15.14 -12.66 18.27
N THR A 25 -14.65 -13.88 18.04
CA THR A 25 -13.27 -14.23 18.37
C THR A 25 -12.42 -13.47 17.36
N ALA A 26 -11.76 -12.40 17.81
CA ALA A 26 -10.58 -11.89 17.12
C ALA A 26 -9.63 -13.08 17.00
N GLN A 27 -9.54 -13.61 15.78
CA GLN A 27 -8.89 -14.87 15.50
C GLN A 27 -7.39 -14.60 15.51
N ALA A 28 -6.73 -14.84 16.64
CA ALA A 28 -5.27 -14.90 16.70
C ALA A 28 -4.84 -16.15 15.94
N GLY A 29 -4.56 -15.98 14.65
CA GLY A 29 -4.47 -17.04 13.67
C GLY A 29 -3.12 -17.02 12.96
N MET A 30 -2.61 -18.22 12.68
CA MET A 30 -1.51 -18.36 11.73
C MET A 30 -2.08 -18.19 10.33
N ASP A 31 -1.61 -17.18 9.61
CA ASP A 31 -2.09 -16.86 8.26
C ASP A 31 -1.49 -17.82 7.23
N ASN A 32 -0.18 -18.04 7.33
CA ASN A 32 0.58 -18.90 6.43
C ASN A 32 1.91 -19.33 7.08
N GLN A 33 2.52 -20.36 6.50
CA GLN A 33 3.82 -20.87 6.92
C GLN A 33 4.54 -21.53 5.75
N MET A 34 5.87 -21.52 5.78
CA MET A 34 6.73 -22.20 4.83
C MET A 34 7.94 -22.78 5.54
N SER A 35 8.42 -23.93 5.06
CA SER A 35 9.62 -24.59 5.59
C SER A 35 10.61 -24.89 4.47
N LEU A 36 11.90 -24.81 4.80
CA LEU A 36 13.03 -25.12 3.93
C LEU A 36 14.07 -25.93 4.72
N VAL A 37 14.66 -26.94 4.11
CA VAL A 37 15.87 -27.58 4.65
C VAL A 37 17.08 -26.85 4.06
N ASP A 38 17.90 -26.25 4.92
CA ASP A 38 19.06 -25.45 4.52
C ASP A 38 20.27 -26.32 4.14
N GLY A 39 21.33 -25.68 3.64
CA GLY A 39 22.58 -26.38 3.27
C GLY A 39 23.30 -27.08 4.43
N GLY A 40 22.99 -26.73 5.68
CA GLY A 40 23.52 -27.35 6.90
C GLY A 40 22.68 -28.52 7.42
N GLY A 41 21.56 -28.85 6.76
CA GLY A 41 20.64 -29.90 7.20
C GLY A 41 19.67 -29.46 8.31
N ARG A 42 19.54 -28.16 8.57
CA ARG A 42 18.55 -27.58 9.48
C ARG A 42 17.25 -27.32 8.73
N THR A 43 16.13 -27.63 9.34
CA THR A 43 14.79 -27.30 8.84
C THR A 43 14.39 -25.94 9.40
N MET A 44 14.43 -24.92 8.56
CA MET A 44 13.99 -23.56 8.85
C MET A 44 12.50 -23.43 8.52
N THR A 45 11.70 -22.98 9.48
CA THR A 45 10.26 -22.72 9.32
C THR A 45 9.97 -21.27 9.64
N ILE A 46 9.28 -20.58 8.74
CA ILE A 46 8.79 -19.21 8.92
C ILE A 46 7.27 -19.22 8.91
N GLN A 47 6.67 -18.39 9.77
CA GLN A 47 5.23 -18.27 9.93
C GLN A 47 4.84 -16.79 10.00
N GLN A 48 3.73 -16.47 9.35
CA GLN A 48 3.08 -15.16 9.43
C GLN A 48 1.79 -15.28 10.24
N TRP A 49 1.60 -14.37 11.18
CA TRP A 49 0.50 -14.38 12.14
C TRP A 49 -0.14 -13.01 12.25
N ASP A 50 -1.45 -13.01 12.53
CA ASP A 50 -2.22 -11.82 12.88
C ASP A 50 -2.08 -10.68 11.86
N THR A 51 -1.92 -11.01 10.58
CA THR A 51 -1.62 -10.03 9.54
C THR A 51 -2.84 -9.20 9.23
N PHE A 52 -2.71 -7.88 9.38
CA PHE A 52 -3.76 -6.94 9.08
C PHE A 52 -3.20 -5.73 8.34
N LEU A 53 -3.80 -5.44 7.18
CA LEU A 53 -3.50 -4.26 6.36
C LEU A 53 -4.75 -3.38 6.34
N ASP A 54 -4.76 -2.38 7.21
CA ASP A 54 -5.90 -1.48 7.40
C ASP A 54 -5.80 -0.27 6.47
N GLY A 55 -6.60 -0.26 5.40
CA GLY A 55 -6.66 0.86 4.47
C GLY A 55 -7.50 2.01 5.02
N VAL A 56 -6.91 3.20 5.11
CA VAL A 56 -7.58 4.40 5.66
C VAL A 56 -7.78 5.47 4.59
N PHE A 57 -8.63 6.45 4.91
CA PHE A 57 -8.76 7.63 4.06
C PHE A 57 -7.45 8.42 4.06
N PRO A 58 -6.90 8.77 2.88
CA PRO A 58 -5.63 9.48 2.79
C PRO A 58 -5.65 10.82 3.53
N LEU A 59 -4.62 11.06 4.34
CA LEU A 59 -4.47 12.29 5.12
C LEU A 59 -4.35 13.54 4.23
N ASP A 60 -3.73 13.38 3.05
CA ASP A 60 -3.57 14.44 2.04
C ASP A 60 -4.86 14.73 1.25
N ARG A 61 -5.93 13.97 1.47
CA ARG A 61 -7.22 14.04 0.75
C ARG A 61 -7.08 13.89 -0.77
N ASN A 62 -5.99 13.28 -1.24
CA ASN A 62 -5.75 13.05 -2.65
C ASN A 62 -6.37 11.72 -3.10
N ARG A 63 -7.11 11.75 -4.20
CA ARG A 63 -7.76 10.56 -4.78
C ARG A 63 -6.76 9.54 -5.34
N LEU A 64 -5.54 9.99 -5.65
CA LEU A 64 -4.46 9.16 -6.18
C LEU A 64 -3.53 8.61 -5.09
N THR A 65 -3.78 8.98 -3.83
CA THR A 65 -3.05 8.46 -2.67
C THR A 65 -3.81 7.27 -2.08
N ARG A 66 -3.06 6.28 -1.61
CA ARG A 66 -3.52 5.19 -0.76
C ARG A 66 -2.66 5.15 0.49
N GLU A 67 -3.29 4.96 1.63
CA GLU A 67 -2.66 4.99 2.94
C GLU A 67 -3.19 3.81 3.76
N TRP A 68 -2.30 3.16 4.51
CA TRP A 68 -2.65 1.99 5.32
C TRP A 68 -1.78 1.84 6.55
N PHE A 69 -2.24 0.98 7.46
CA PHE A 69 -1.48 0.52 8.62
C PHE A 69 -1.26 -0.99 8.55
N HIS A 70 -0.02 -1.42 8.72
CA HIS A 70 0.39 -2.82 8.76
C HIS A 70 0.59 -3.27 10.20
N SER A 71 -0.14 -4.31 10.58
CA SER A 71 0.04 -5.04 11.83
C SER A 71 0.26 -6.51 11.51
N GLY A 72 1.06 -7.19 12.32
CA GLY A 72 1.33 -8.62 12.14
C GLY A 72 2.51 -9.09 12.97
N LYS A 73 2.77 -10.39 12.90
CA LYS A 73 3.83 -11.05 13.65
C LYS A 73 4.52 -12.08 12.77
N ALA A 74 5.84 -12.03 12.73
CA ALA A 74 6.66 -13.07 12.14
C ALA A 74 7.19 -13.98 13.25
N LYS A 75 7.02 -15.29 13.10
CA LYS A 75 7.59 -16.30 14.00
C LYS A 75 8.44 -17.27 13.19
N TYR A 76 9.59 -17.65 13.72
CA TYR A 76 10.42 -18.69 13.12
C TYR A 76 10.69 -19.84 14.09
N ASN A 77 11.01 -21.00 13.51
CA ASN A 77 11.46 -22.19 14.21
C ASN A 77 12.51 -22.92 13.35
N VAL A 78 13.66 -23.26 13.93
CA VAL A 78 14.77 -23.97 13.29
C VAL A 78 15.00 -25.27 14.05
N VAL A 79 14.95 -26.39 13.33
CA VAL A 79 15.15 -27.73 13.90
C VAL A 79 16.26 -28.45 13.16
N GLY A 80 17.20 -29.07 13.87
CA GLY A 80 18.28 -29.83 13.26
C GLY A 80 19.61 -29.67 14.00
N PRO A 81 20.74 -30.03 13.37
CA PRO A 81 22.06 -29.85 13.96
C PRO A 81 22.34 -28.36 14.23
N ASP A 82 22.93 -28.06 15.38
CA ASP A 82 23.37 -26.71 15.78
C ASP A 82 22.28 -25.63 15.69
N ALA A 83 21.00 -26.01 15.84
CA ALA A 83 19.87 -25.08 15.80
C ALA A 83 19.93 -24.03 16.93
N GLU A 84 20.51 -24.37 18.07
CA GLU A 84 20.72 -23.46 19.20
C GLU A 84 21.69 -22.31 18.87
N GLU A 85 22.60 -22.53 17.91
CA GLU A 85 23.57 -21.55 17.45
C GLU A 85 23.12 -20.84 16.17
N PHE A 86 21.84 -20.99 15.79
CA PHE A 86 21.28 -20.32 14.63
C PHE A 86 21.42 -18.79 14.79
N LYS A 87 21.87 -18.15 13.71
CA LYS A 87 21.92 -16.69 13.56
C LYS A 87 21.33 -16.34 12.21
N GLY A 88 20.53 -15.28 12.16
CA GLY A 88 19.91 -14.84 10.93
C GLY A 88 19.20 -13.51 11.06
N THR A 89 18.47 -13.15 10.04
CA THR A 89 17.66 -11.93 9.97
C THR A 89 16.20 -12.32 9.73
N LEU A 90 15.31 -11.78 10.55
CA LEU A 90 13.87 -11.95 10.47
C LEU A 90 13.25 -10.67 9.91
N GLU A 91 12.42 -10.84 8.88
CA GLU A 91 11.75 -9.74 8.20
C GLU A 91 10.25 -9.99 8.08
N LEU A 92 9.48 -8.92 8.22
CA LEU A 92 8.06 -8.89 7.88
C LEU A 92 7.82 -7.66 7.02
N GLY A 93 7.10 -7.84 5.92
CA GLY A 93 6.90 -6.78 4.95
C GLY A 93 5.76 -7.06 4.01
N TYR A 94 5.70 -6.27 2.93
CA TYR A 94 4.75 -6.48 1.86
C TYR A 94 5.32 -6.00 0.53
N GLN A 95 4.82 -6.59 -0.55
CA GLN A 95 5.00 -6.07 -1.90
C GLN A 95 3.82 -5.16 -2.25
N VAL A 96 4.09 -4.02 -2.86
CA VAL A 96 3.11 -3.06 -3.35
C VAL A 96 3.17 -3.00 -4.87
N GLY A 97 2.00 -3.03 -5.51
CA GLY A 97 1.89 -2.93 -6.96
C GLY A 97 0.62 -2.21 -7.39
N PHE A 98 0.75 -1.39 -8.44
CA PHE A 98 -0.37 -0.74 -9.11
C PHE A 98 -0.07 -0.57 -10.60
N PRO A 99 -1.09 -0.68 -11.47
CA PRO A 99 -0.88 -0.79 -12.92
C PRO A 99 -0.50 0.54 -13.58
N TRP A 100 -0.93 1.68 -13.03
CA TRP A 100 -0.79 2.98 -13.68
C TRP A 100 -0.31 4.08 -12.74
N SER A 101 0.65 4.87 -13.21
CA SER A 101 1.04 6.12 -12.58
C SER A 101 0.27 7.27 -13.22
N LEU A 102 -0.40 8.10 -12.42
CA LEU A 102 -1.21 9.21 -12.90
C LEU A 102 -0.73 10.52 -12.28
N GLY A 103 -0.28 11.43 -13.14
CA GLY A 103 -0.01 12.83 -12.80
C GLY A 103 -1.10 13.74 -13.35
N VAL A 104 -1.62 14.65 -12.54
CA VAL A 104 -2.60 15.67 -12.97
C VAL A 104 -1.99 17.05 -12.78
N GLY A 105 -1.88 17.80 -13.88
CA GLY A 105 -1.43 19.19 -13.89
C GLY A 105 -2.58 20.13 -14.29
N ILE A 106 -2.80 21.18 -13.51
CA ILE A 106 -3.70 22.28 -13.87
C ILE A 106 -2.85 23.52 -14.04
N ASN A 107 -2.89 24.13 -15.22
CA ASN A 107 -2.14 25.34 -15.53
C ASN A 107 -3.10 26.49 -15.82
N PHE A 108 -2.89 27.62 -15.14
CA PHE A 108 -3.57 28.87 -15.42
C PHE A 108 -2.58 29.83 -16.04
N SER A 109 -2.89 30.34 -17.25
CA SER A 109 -2.05 31.30 -17.94
C SER A 109 -2.85 32.57 -18.22
N TYR A 110 -2.23 33.70 -17.88
CA TYR A 110 -2.72 35.01 -18.28
C TYR A 110 -1.54 35.83 -18.77
N THR A 111 -1.62 36.27 -20.02
CA THR A 111 -0.63 37.14 -20.63
C THR A 111 -1.28 38.49 -20.82
N THR A 112 -0.65 39.54 -20.29
CA THR A 112 -1.13 40.91 -20.51
C THR A 112 -1.17 41.22 -22.01
N PRO A 113 -2.17 41.96 -22.49
CA PRO A 113 -2.26 42.32 -23.90
C PRO A 113 -0.95 42.94 -24.40
N ASN A 114 -0.44 42.42 -25.52
CA ASN A 114 0.75 42.92 -26.17
C ASN A 114 0.58 42.82 -27.68
N ILE A 115 1.35 43.60 -28.42
CA ILE A 115 1.32 43.63 -29.89
C ILE A 115 2.71 43.34 -30.42
N LEU A 116 2.78 42.44 -31.39
CA LEU A 116 3.96 42.19 -32.21
C LEU A 116 3.59 42.56 -33.65
N LEU A 117 4.38 43.45 -34.25
CA LEU A 117 4.26 43.75 -35.67
C LEU A 117 4.99 42.63 -36.45
N ASP A 118 4.26 41.92 -37.30
CA ASP A 118 4.80 40.78 -38.04
C ASP A 118 4.73 41.05 -39.54
N ASP A 119 5.89 40.97 -40.22
CA ASP A 119 6.02 41.22 -41.67
C ASP A 119 5.43 42.56 -42.18
N VAL A 120 5.51 43.63 -41.37
CA VAL A 120 5.07 44.98 -41.78
C VAL A 120 6.22 45.83 -42.34
N SER A 121 5.89 46.67 -43.33
CA SER A 121 6.79 47.69 -43.87
C SER A 121 6.97 48.85 -42.90
N ILE A 122 8.19 49.09 -42.44
CA ILE A 122 8.58 50.27 -41.63
C ILE A 122 9.06 51.46 -42.49
N SER A 123 8.90 51.37 -43.82
CA SER A 123 9.35 52.42 -44.73
C SER A 123 8.48 53.69 -44.61
N PRO A 124 9.06 54.89 -44.58
CA PRO A 124 8.31 56.16 -44.47
C PRO A 124 7.27 56.39 -45.57
N LEU A 125 7.40 55.72 -46.71
CA LEU A 125 6.54 55.87 -47.90
C LEU A 125 5.46 54.79 -48.00
N GLY A 126 5.43 53.82 -47.09
CA GLY A 126 4.50 52.69 -47.08
C GLY A 126 4.34 52.10 -45.68
N PHE A 127 4.30 52.98 -44.67
CA PHE A 127 4.18 52.60 -43.27
C PHE A 127 2.72 52.24 -42.96
N ASP A 128 2.45 50.95 -42.78
CA ASP A 128 1.17 50.43 -42.32
C ASP A 128 1.37 49.54 -41.07
N PRO A 129 1.46 50.15 -39.87
CA PRO A 129 1.76 49.43 -38.64
C PRO A 129 0.58 48.57 -38.15
N PHE A 130 -0.62 48.69 -38.72
CA PHE A 130 -1.77 47.86 -38.38
C PHE A 130 -2.07 46.79 -39.43
N GLY A 131 -1.33 46.77 -40.54
CA GLY A 131 -1.53 45.81 -41.64
C GLY A 131 -1.28 44.35 -41.26
N SER A 132 -0.45 44.08 -40.24
CA SER A 132 -0.23 42.74 -39.70
C SER A 132 0.27 42.80 -38.25
N ILE A 133 -0.61 42.39 -37.32
CA ILE A 133 -0.37 42.38 -35.87
C ILE A 133 -0.65 40.98 -35.33
N ILE A 134 0.29 40.43 -34.57
CA ILE A 134 0.12 39.23 -33.76
C ILE A 134 -0.03 39.65 -32.30
N THR A 135 -1.08 39.15 -31.64
CA THR A 135 -1.27 39.32 -30.19
C THR A 135 -1.12 37.96 -29.49
N PRO A 136 -0.66 37.92 -28.23
CA PRO A 136 -0.85 36.74 -27.39
C PRO A 136 -2.35 36.49 -27.13
N ASN A 137 -2.68 35.38 -26.48
CA ASN A 137 -4.06 35.09 -26.09
C ASN A 137 -4.66 36.25 -25.28
N LEU A 138 -5.77 36.81 -25.78
CA LEU A 138 -6.42 38.00 -25.20
C LEU A 138 -7.25 37.69 -23.95
N PHE A 139 -7.58 36.42 -23.75
CA PHE A 139 -8.34 35.94 -22.61
C PHE A 139 -7.46 35.07 -21.71
N PRO A 140 -7.70 35.06 -20.39
CA PRO A 140 -7.09 34.09 -19.50
C PRO A 140 -7.45 32.67 -19.97
N GLY A 141 -6.45 31.80 -19.98
CA GLY A 141 -6.59 30.39 -20.33
C GLY A 141 -6.42 29.50 -19.10
N ALA A 142 -7.24 28.47 -19.01
CA ALA A 142 -7.01 27.34 -18.12
C ALA A 142 -6.83 26.09 -18.98
N SER A 143 -5.77 25.33 -18.73
CA SER A 143 -5.55 24.03 -19.34
C SER A 143 -5.43 22.96 -18.28
N ILE A 144 -5.93 21.77 -18.61
CA ILE A 144 -5.76 20.55 -17.83
C ILE A 144 -4.94 19.58 -18.67
N SER A 145 -3.87 19.07 -18.08
CA SER A 145 -3.10 17.95 -18.65
C SER A 145 -3.12 16.80 -17.66
N SER A 146 -3.26 15.59 -18.20
CA SER A 146 -3.31 14.37 -17.42
C SER A 146 -2.41 13.36 -18.10
N ASP A 147 -1.34 12.96 -17.40
CA ASP A 147 -0.35 12.03 -17.90
C ASP A 147 -0.55 10.68 -17.22
N LEU A 148 -0.99 9.68 -18.00
CA LEU A 148 -1.14 8.31 -17.55
C LEU A 148 -0.01 7.47 -18.12
N GLY A 149 0.88 7.02 -17.23
CA GLY A 149 2.00 6.14 -17.55
C GLY A 149 1.83 4.75 -16.95
N ASN A 150 2.65 3.81 -17.42
CA ASN A 150 2.84 2.51 -16.77
C ASN A 150 3.29 2.70 -15.31
N GLY A 151 2.73 1.89 -14.41
CA GLY A 151 3.13 1.85 -13.01
C GLY A 151 4.60 1.49 -12.81
N PRO A 152 5.17 1.72 -11.62
CA PRO A 152 6.58 1.52 -11.33
C PRO A 152 7.00 0.05 -11.19
N GLY A 153 6.11 -0.90 -11.48
CA GLY A 153 6.30 -2.33 -11.21
C GLY A 153 5.89 -2.72 -9.79
N ILE A 154 6.37 -3.87 -9.33
CA ILE A 154 6.17 -4.38 -7.97
C ILE A 154 7.35 -3.94 -7.13
N GLN A 155 7.09 -3.25 -6.02
CA GLN A 155 8.11 -2.85 -5.06
C GLN A 155 7.94 -3.62 -3.77
N GLU A 156 9.04 -3.92 -3.09
CA GLU A 156 9.04 -4.62 -1.81
C GLU A 156 9.42 -3.66 -0.68
N VAL A 157 8.69 -3.73 0.42
CA VAL A 157 8.92 -2.92 1.62
C VAL A 157 9.00 -3.85 2.83
N ALA A 158 10.15 -3.85 3.49
CA ALA A 158 10.31 -4.47 4.80
C ALA A 158 9.79 -3.50 5.88
N THR A 159 8.77 -3.93 6.64
CA THR A 159 8.25 -3.17 7.78
C THR A 159 9.23 -3.20 8.95
N PHE A 160 9.85 -4.37 9.18
CA PHE A 160 11.05 -4.49 9.98
C PHE A 160 11.98 -5.53 9.36
N SER A 161 13.27 -5.38 9.68
CA SER A 161 14.32 -6.34 9.40
C SER A 161 15.27 -6.32 10.59
N VAL A 162 15.33 -7.42 11.34
CA VAL A 162 16.06 -7.48 12.61
C VAL A 162 16.84 -8.78 12.73
N ASP A 163 18.00 -8.71 13.37
CA ASP A 163 18.82 -9.89 13.65
C ASP A 163 18.20 -10.74 14.76
N VAL A 164 18.27 -12.06 14.59
CA VAL A 164 17.72 -13.06 15.51
C VAL A 164 18.75 -14.17 15.76
N GLU A 165 18.73 -14.72 16.97
CA GLU A 165 19.61 -15.81 17.39
C GLU A 165 18.80 -16.89 18.12
N GLY A 166 19.27 -18.14 18.06
CA GLY A 166 18.62 -19.30 18.68
C GLY A 166 17.54 -19.94 17.78
N PRO A 167 16.96 -21.07 18.23
CA PRO A 167 16.17 -21.95 17.38
C PRO A 167 14.74 -21.45 17.17
N GLU A 168 14.19 -20.65 18.08
CA GLU A 168 12.85 -20.07 17.98
C GLU A 168 12.88 -18.58 18.31
N GLY A 169 12.04 -17.81 17.63
CA GLY A 169 11.86 -16.40 17.95
C GLY A 169 10.65 -15.81 17.25
N SER A 170 10.17 -14.67 17.76
CA SER A 170 9.06 -13.95 17.15
C SER A 170 9.19 -12.46 17.36
N VAL A 171 8.84 -11.70 16.32
CA VAL A 171 8.78 -10.23 16.37
C VAL A 171 7.43 -9.78 15.83
N ALA A 172 6.79 -8.87 16.55
CA ALA A 172 5.49 -8.34 16.23
C ALA A 172 5.57 -6.84 15.97
N VAL A 173 4.73 -6.37 15.05
CA VAL A 173 4.54 -4.96 14.74
C VAL A 173 3.05 -4.64 14.77
N ALA A 174 2.73 -3.45 15.27
CA ALA A 174 1.37 -2.94 15.30
C ALA A 174 1.34 -1.52 14.74
N ASN A 175 0.41 -1.27 13.83
CA ASN A 175 0.17 0.03 13.21
C ASN A 175 1.40 0.68 12.56
N ALA A 176 2.24 -0.09 11.88
CA ALA A 176 3.28 0.48 11.03
C ALA A 176 2.64 1.19 9.83
N HIS A 177 3.02 2.43 9.57
CA HIS A 177 2.43 3.25 8.52
C HIS A 177 2.99 2.94 7.13
N GLY A 178 2.12 2.94 6.12
CA GLY A 178 2.49 2.84 4.72
C GLY A 178 1.65 3.76 3.83
N THR A 179 2.25 4.30 2.78
CA THR A 179 1.56 5.19 1.82
C THR A 179 2.18 5.11 0.43
N VAL A 180 1.36 5.34 -0.59
CA VAL A 180 1.79 5.53 -1.98
C VAL A 180 0.89 6.55 -2.67
N THR A 181 1.47 7.40 -3.52
CA THR A 181 0.73 8.43 -4.28
C THR A 181 0.97 8.30 -5.79
N GLY A 182 0.14 8.99 -6.57
CA GLY A 182 0.13 8.88 -8.03
C GLY A 182 -0.38 7.52 -8.53
N ALA A 183 -1.03 6.72 -7.67
CA ALA A 183 -1.48 5.38 -8.02
C ALA A 183 -2.88 5.39 -8.63
N ALA A 184 -3.03 4.79 -9.80
CA ALA A 184 -4.30 4.59 -10.48
C ALA A 184 -4.51 3.11 -10.88
N GLY A 185 -5.78 2.70 -10.91
CA GLY A 185 -6.17 1.30 -11.25
C GLY A 185 -6.19 0.32 -10.07
N GLY A 186 -6.06 0.83 -8.83
CA GLY A 186 -6.07 0.01 -7.61
C GLY A 186 -4.67 -0.36 -7.15
N VAL A 187 -4.45 -0.33 -5.84
CA VAL A 187 -3.20 -0.74 -5.19
C VAL A 187 -3.45 -2.11 -4.58
N LEU A 188 -2.53 -3.05 -4.84
CA LEU A 188 -2.51 -4.35 -4.20
C LEU A 188 -1.30 -4.45 -3.29
N LEU A 189 -1.52 -5.05 -2.12
CA LEU A 189 -0.50 -5.35 -1.13
C LEU A 189 -0.44 -6.87 -0.95
N ARG A 190 0.77 -7.43 -1.01
CA ARG A 190 1.04 -8.85 -0.73
C ARG A 190 1.97 -8.95 0.46
N PRO A 191 1.48 -9.27 1.67
CA PRO A 191 2.34 -9.44 2.84
C PRO A 191 3.22 -10.68 2.72
N PHE A 192 4.39 -10.64 3.36
CA PHE A 192 5.30 -11.77 3.50
C PHE A 192 6.04 -11.72 4.84
N ALA A 193 6.41 -12.88 5.34
CA ALA A 193 7.44 -13.07 6.37
C ALA A 193 8.64 -13.80 5.77
N ARG A 194 9.86 -13.34 6.08
CA ARG A 194 11.10 -13.90 5.56
C ARG A 194 12.10 -14.17 6.67
N LEU A 195 12.74 -15.33 6.62
CA LEU A 195 13.87 -15.69 7.46
C LEU A 195 15.09 -15.92 6.58
N ILE A 196 16.20 -15.26 6.91
CA ILE A 196 17.48 -15.36 6.22
C ILE A 196 18.50 -15.88 7.22
N SER A 197 19.12 -17.03 6.95
CA SER A 197 20.24 -17.56 7.73
C SER A 197 21.49 -16.74 7.46
N ALA A 198 22.38 -16.60 8.45
CA ALA A 198 23.72 -16.02 8.26
C ALA A 198 24.57 -16.78 7.23
N THR A 199 24.22 -18.04 6.92
CA THR A 199 24.82 -18.86 5.85
C THR A 199 24.34 -18.49 4.44
N GLY A 200 23.31 -17.65 4.31
CA GLY A 200 22.74 -17.19 3.04
C GLY A 200 21.46 -17.91 2.62
N ASP A 201 21.09 -19.02 3.26
CA ASP A 201 19.82 -19.70 3.02
C ASP A 201 18.63 -18.82 3.43
N SER A 202 17.55 -18.78 2.65
CA SER A 202 16.37 -17.97 2.99
C SER A 202 15.07 -18.68 2.65
N VAL A 203 14.06 -18.45 3.50
CA VAL A 203 12.69 -18.96 3.31
C VAL A 203 11.72 -17.81 3.50
N THR A 204 10.74 -17.72 2.61
CA THR A 204 9.70 -16.67 2.60
C THR A 204 8.34 -17.32 2.38
N THR A 205 7.32 -16.81 3.06
CA THR A 205 5.91 -17.23 2.91
C THR A 205 5.28 -16.72 1.62
#